data_AF-X1NSY5-F1
#
_entry.id   AF-X1NSY5-F1
#
_cell.length_a   1.000
_cell.length_b   1.000
_cell.length_c   1.000
_cell.angle_alpha   90.00
_cell.angle_beta   90.00
_cell.angle_gamma   90.00
#
_symmetry.space_group_name_H-M   'P 1'
#
loop_
_entity.id
_entity.type
_entity.pdbx_description
1 polymer ?
#
loop_
_entity_poly.entity_id
_entity_poly.type
_entity_poly.pdbx_seq_one_letter_code
_entity_poly.pdbx_strand_id
1 'polypeptide(L)' 'ASREIQAEKLRKFREKRDKAKHAEAMKRLVEACNSDENVYPYVFEAVKVGATFGEVSKAQVDAYGVWPYPIGL' A
#
# COMPACT_ATOMS: atom_id res chain seq x y z
N ALA A 1 17.68 -14.57 -10.74
CA ALA A 1 18.58 -13.93 -9.76
C ALA A 1 17.97 -12.68 -9.10
N SER A 2 17.99 -11.50 -9.71
CA SER A 2 17.62 -10.24 -9.02
C SER A 2 16.16 -10.17 -8.53
N ARG A 3 15.20 -10.70 -9.32
CA ARG A 3 13.77 -10.74 -8.93
C ARG A 3 13.52 -11.64 -7.71
N GLU A 4 14.13 -12.82 -7.68
CA GLU A 4 13.98 -13.79 -6.59
C GLU A 4 14.51 -13.22 -5.27
N ILE A 5 15.65 -12.52 -5.32
CA ILE A 5 16.23 -11.83 -4.16
C ILE A 5 15.27 -10.77 -3.60
N GLN A 6 14.65 -9.96 -4.47
CA GLN A 6 13.68 -8.94 -4.03
C GLN A 6 12.41 -9.58 -3.47
N ALA A 7 11.93 -10.67 -4.08
CA ALA A 7 10.78 -11.42 -3.58
C ALA A 7 11.04 -12.02 -2.20
N GLU A 8 12.25 -12.54 -1.96
CA GLU A 8 12.63 -13.10 -0.67
C GLU A 8 12.75 -12.01 0.41
N LYS A 9 13.32 -10.84 0.08
CA LYS A 9 13.35 -9.67 0.97
C LYS A 9 11.94 -9.25 1.37
N LEU A 10 11.02 -9.19 0.39
CA LEU A 10 9.61 -8.89 0.61
C LEU A 10 8.92 -9.92 1.52
N ARG A 11 9.19 -11.22 1.31
CA ARG A 11 8.64 -12.29 2.16
C ARG A 11 9.09 -12.13 3.61
N LYS A 12 10.40 -11.99 3.84
CA LYS A 12 10.98 -11.78 5.18
C LYS A 12 10.47 -10.50 5.85
N PHE A 13 10.25 -9.44 5.07
CA PHE A 13 9.69 -8.19 5.57
C PHE A 13 8.23 -8.36 6.06
N ARG A 14 7.41 -9.08 5.28
CA ARG A 14 6.02 -9.39 5.65
C ARG A 14 5.90 -10.35 6.84
N GLU A 15 6.89 -11.21 7.08
CA GLU A 15 6.92 -12.11 8.24
C GLU A 15 7.24 -11.37 9.55
N LYS A 16 8.05 -10.31 9.49
CA LYS A 16 8.51 -9.56 10.67
C LYS A 16 7.52 -8.50 11.18
N ARG A 17 6.53 -8.11 10.38
CA ARG A 17 5.59 -7.03 10.74
C ARG A 17 4.50 -7.50 11.69
N ASP A 18 3.98 -6.55 12.47
CA ASP A 18 2.77 -6.76 13.27
C ASP A 18 1.54 -6.80 12.35
N LYS A 19 0.96 -7.98 12.19
CA LYS A 19 -0.16 -8.22 11.26
C LYS A 19 -1.42 -7.46 11.67
N ALA A 20 -1.68 -7.30 12.96
CA ALA A 20 -2.89 -6.63 13.45
C ALA A 20 -2.79 -5.13 13.18
N LYS A 21 -1.67 -4.51 13.56
CA LYS A 21 -1.42 -3.09 13.28
C LYS A 21 -1.35 -2.77 11.79
N HIS A 22 -0.76 -3.67 11.01
CA HIS A 22 -0.75 -3.54 9.54
C HIS A 22 -2.17 -3.55 8.96
N ALA A 23 -3.00 -4.50 9.36
CA ALA A 23 -4.38 -4.59 8.88
C ALA A 23 -5.21 -3.35 9.25
N GLU A 24 -5.06 -2.85 10.48
CA GLU A 24 -5.75 -1.65 10.95
C GLU A 24 -5.30 -0.40 10.18
N ALA A 25 -3.99 -0.17 10.04
CA ALA A 25 -3.46 0.98 9.31
C ALA A 25 -3.87 0.95 7.82
N MET A 26 -3.87 -0.23 7.18
CA MET A 26 -4.33 -0.36 5.80
C MET A 26 -5.84 -0.10 5.67
N LYS A 27 -6.66 -0.48 6.66
CA LYS A 27 -8.10 -0.17 6.67
C LYS A 27 -8.33 1.34 6.72
N ARG A 28 -7.63 2.03 7.63
CA ARG A 28 -7.72 3.50 7.77
C ARG A 28 -7.22 4.23 6.53
N LEU A 29 -6.16 3.71 5.89
CA LEU A 29 -5.68 4.23 4.60
C LEU A 29 -6.77 4.13 3.52
N VAL A 30 -7.44 2.98 3.40
CA VAL A 30 -8.52 2.79 2.41
C VAL A 30 -9.70 3.72 2.72
N GLU A 31 -10.08 3.89 3.99
CA GLU A 31 -11.13 4.82 4.41
C GLU A 31 -10.77 6.27 4.04
N ALA A 32 -9.53 6.69 4.30
CA ALA A 32 -9.03 8.01 3.92
C ALA A 32 -8.97 8.22 2.41
N CYS A 33 -8.61 7.19 1.63
CA CYS A 33 -8.66 7.27 0.17
C CYS A 33 -10.09 7.45 -0.37
N ASN A 34 -11.11 6.98 0.34
CA ASN A 34 -12.51 7.12 -0.04
C ASN A 34 -13.20 8.34 0.60
N SER A 35 -12.44 9.16 1.35
CA SER A 35 -12.92 10.40 1.96
C SER A 35 -12.26 11.61 1.30
N ASP A 36 -12.61 12.82 1.77
CA ASP A 36 -12.00 14.08 1.35
C ASP A 36 -10.85 14.50 2.31
N GLU A 37 -10.37 13.57 3.13
CA GLU A 37 -9.28 13.84 4.07
C GLU A 37 -7.90 13.78 3.41
N ASN A 38 -6.90 14.35 4.07
CA ASN A 38 -5.52 14.19 3.64
C ASN A 38 -5.06 12.73 3.86
N VAL A 39 -4.67 12.07 2.78
CA VAL A 39 -4.26 10.66 2.76
C VAL A 39 -2.82 10.44 3.27
N TYR A 40 -1.95 11.45 3.18
CA TYR A 40 -0.53 11.31 3.53
C TYR A 40 -0.25 10.92 4.99
N PRO A 41 -0.97 11.45 6.01
CA PRO A 41 -0.86 10.95 7.38
C PRO A 41 -1.07 9.44 7.50
N TYR A 42 -2.08 8.91 6.80
CA TYR A 42 -2.41 7.48 6.81
C TYR A 42 -1.39 6.63 6.05
N VAL A 43 -0.83 7.16 4.96
CA VAL A 43 0.30 6.52 4.26
C VAL A 43 1.51 6.40 5.19
N PHE A 44 1.81 7.45 5.95
CA PHE A 44 2.92 7.45 6.89
C PHE A 44 2.73 6.42 8.01
N GLU A 45 1.50 6.30 8.54
CA GLU A 45 1.14 5.26 9.50
C GLU A 45 1.29 3.85 8.89
N ALA A 46 0.79 3.63 7.68
CA ALA A 46 0.90 2.35 6.97
C ALA A 46 2.37 1.94 6.77
N VAL A 47 3.23 2.87 6.36
CA VAL A 47 4.67 2.60 6.17
C VAL A 47 5.36 2.31 7.51
N LYS A 48 5.02 3.03 8.58
CA LYS A 48 5.57 2.77 9.94
C LYS A 48 5.29 1.36 10.43
N VAL A 49 4.13 0.79 10.11
CA VAL A 49 3.75 -0.57 10.50
C VAL A 49 4.20 -1.64 9.49
N GLY A 50 5.00 -1.28 8.49
CA GLY A 50 5.57 -2.21 7.53
C GLY A 50 4.64 -2.55 6.36
N ALA A 51 3.81 -1.59 5.92
CA ALA A 51 3.20 -1.68 4.60
C ALA A 51 4.27 -1.51 3.52
N THR A 52 4.11 -2.29 2.46
CA THR A 52 4.97 -2.24 1.27
C THR A 52 4.42 -1.24 0.27
N PHE A 53 5.28 -0.70 -0.59
CA PHE A 53 4.86 0.22 -1.64
C PHE A 53 3.74 -0.37 -2.52
N GLY A 54 3.85 -1.64 -2.90
CA GLY A 54 2.83 -2.32 -3.70
C GLY A 54 1.48 -2.45 -2.98
N GLU A 55 1.45 -2.58 -1.65
CA GLU A 55 0.20 -2.62 -0.87
C GLU A 55 -0.46 -1.25 -0.82
N VAL A 56 0.31 -0.19 -0.56
CA VAL A 56 -0.18 1.19 -0.52
C VAL A 56 -0.66 1.63 -1.92
N SER A 57 0.12 1.35 -2.96
CA SER A 57 -0.25 1.65 -4.34
C SER A 57 -1.50 0.89 -4.76
N LYS A 58 -1.61 -0.40 -4.38
CA LYS A 58 -2.82 -1.18 -4.66
C LYS A 58 -4.05 -0.58 -3.98
N ALA A 59 -3.96 -0.16 -2.71
CA ALA A 59 -5.07 0.49 -2.02
C ALA A 59 -5.54 1.77 -2.73
N GLN A 60 -4.60 2.58 -3.25
CA GLN A 60 -4.93 3.79 -4.01
C GLN A 60 -5.55 3.46 -5.37
N VAL A 61 -5.01 2.48 -6.09
CA VAL A 61 -5.59 2.04 -7.38
C VAL A 61 -6.98 1.45 -7.19
N ASP A 62 -7.20 0.67 -6.13
CA ASP A 62 -8.50 0.08 -5.81
C ASP A 62 -9.54 1.17 -5.44
N ALA A 63 -9.11 2.30 -4.85
CA ALA A 63 -9.98 3.43 -4.48
C ALA A 63 -10.20 4.44 -5.63
N TYR A 64 -9.14 4.85 -6.34
CA TYR A 64 -9.18 5.90 -7.37
C TYR A 64 -9.34 5.37 -8.80
N GLY A 65 -9.04 4.10 -9.01
CA GLY A 65 -8.86 3.53 -10.33
C GLY A 65 -7.46 3.75 -10.90
N VAL A 66 -7.20 3.13 -12.04
CA VAL A 66 -5.98 3.36 -12.82
C VAL A 66 -6.24 4.54 -13.75
N TRP A 67 -5.31 5.51 -13.78
CA TRP A 67 -5.38 6.59 -14.76
C TRP A 67 -5.31 6.02 -16.19
N PRO A 68 -6.36 6.16 -17.01
CA PRO A 68 -6.30 5.74 -18.40
C PRO A 68 -5.47 6.75 -19.18
N TYR A 69 -4.47 6.26 -19.93
CA TYR A 69 -3.70 7.12 -20.81
C TYR A 69 -4.63 7.76 -21.86
N PRO A 70 -4.70 9.09 -21.98
CA PRO A 70 -5.77 9.77 -22.71
C PRO A 70 -5.71 9.62 -24.24
N ILE A 71 -4.72 8.90 -24.79
CA ILE A 71 -4.48 8.79 -26.24
C ILE A 71 -4.88 7.43 -26.82
N GLY A 72 -5.83 6.71 -26.19
CA GLY A 72 -6.62 5.63 -26.80
C GLY A 72 -5.91 4.75 -27.85
N LEU A 73 -4.89 4.01 -27.45
CA LEU A 73 -4.40 2.85 -28.21
C LEU A 73 -5.16 1.60 -27.79
#